data_AF-A0A821MB24-F1
#
_entry.id   AF-A0A821MB24-F1
#
_cell.length_a   1.000
_cell.length_b   1.000
_cell.length_c   1.000
_cell.angle_alpha   90.00
_cell.angle_beta   90.00
_cell.angle_gamma   90.00
#
_symmetry.space_group_name_H-M   'P 1'
#
loop_
_entity.id
_entity.type
_entity.pdbx_description
1 polymer ?
#
loop_
_entity_poly.entity_id
_entity_poly.type
_entity_poly.pdbx_seq_one_letter_code
_entity_poly.pdbx_strand_id
1 'polypeptide(L)'
;MAIEKMEQSGEFDVSILRTGIPKHYSILGWESLSMPTPVIMEWKNFDPTISNVKWRSASEVFSSDRELLLELHTSNPREYQFDRSPSTMFEHWIDWQWQQNNAIVHICHEVEAGYVVISKPDNVNDVYVSEWRAPNIDVERKLLKLAAEEIRRRQHQQTNVVRFHGLPQYMSVDELKRWGDAVQIQRNERTMIRNIRLPTETIEKIKTAYIEGSAAFWPADFF
;
A
#
# COMPACT_ATOMS: atom_id res chain seq x y z
N MET A 1 9.54 32.04 -2.78
CA MET A 1 8.53 30.98 -2.98
C MET A 1 8.92 29.73 -2.18
N ALA A 2 8.00 28.87 -1.72
CA ALA A 2 8.36 27.69 -0.90
C ALA A 2 9.38 26.76 -1.58
N ILE A 3 9.28 26.66 -2.91
CA ILE A 3 10.20 25.94 -3.79
C ILE A 3 11.64 26.45 -3.70
N GLU A 4 11.83 27.76 -3.88
CA GLU A 4 13.17 28.36 -3.82
C GLU A 4 13.80 28.16 -2.44
N LYS A 5 12.97 28.16 -1.38
CA LYS A 5 13.44 27.86 -0.02
C LYS A 5 13.88 26.40 0.14
N MET A 6 13.21 25.44 -0.49
CA MET A 6 13.61 24.02 -0.47
C MET A 6 14.94 23.79 -1.21
N GLU A 7 15.12 24.46 -2.36
CA GLU A 7 16.37 24.39 -3.12
C GLU A 7 17.54 25.04 -2.35
N GLN A 8 17.26 26.15 -1.66
CA GLN A 8 18.27 26.90 -0.91
C GLN A 8 18.63 26.27 0.45
N SER A 9 17.70 25.56 1.11
CA SER A 9 17.99 24.96 2.43
C SER A 9 19.00 23.83 2.34
N GLY A 10 19.06 23.13 1.20
CA GLY A 10 19.90 21.96 1.03
C GLY A 10 19.49 20.80 1.95
N GLU A 11 18.25 20.79 2.43
CA GLU A 11 17.72 19.76 3.34
C GLU A 11 17.02 18.62 2.60
N PHE A 12 16.67 18.83 1.32
CA PHE A 12 15.84 17.92 0.53
C PHE A 12 16.54 17.48 -0.77
N ASP A 13 16.50 16.18 -1.03
CA ASP A 13 17.08 15.57 -2.23
C ASP A 13 16.04 15.35 -3.33
N VAL A 14 14.81 15.04 -2.91
CA VAL A 14 13.64 14.72 -3.75
C VAL A 14 12.38 15.19 -3.02
N SER A 15 11.34 15.53 -3.78
CA SER A 15 10.00 15.80 -3.25
C SER A 15 8.98 14.92 -3.99
N ILE A 16 8.09 14.30 -3.25
CA ILE A 16 6.97 13.53 -3.78
C ILE A 16 5.70 14.18 -3.25
N LEU A 17 4.58 14.08 -3.96
CA LEU A 17 3.28 14.56 -3.49
C LEU A 17 2.14 13.78 -4.14
N ARG A 18 0.98 13.71 -3.47
CA ARG A 18 -0.25 13.11 -4.01
C ARG A 18 -1.28 14.21 -4.25
N THR A 19 -1.54 14.56 -5.51
CA THR A 19 -2.39 15.71 -5.89
C THR A 19 -3.87 15.36 -6.05
N GLY A 20 -4.20 14.10 -6.27
CA GLY A 20 -5.51 13.67 -6.75
C GLY A 20 -5.84 14.08 -8.20
N ILE A 21 -5.09 15.03 -8.78
CA ILE A 21 -5.26 15.58 -10.14
C ILE A 21 -3.95 15.39 -10.92
N PRO A 22 -3.96 14.60 -12.00
CA PRO A 22 -2.78 14.41 -12.84
C PRO A 22 -2.19 15.74 -13.34
N LYS A 23 -0.86 15.86 -13.33
CA LYS A 23 -0.09 16.99 -13.89
C LYS A 23 -0.31 18.35 -13.24
N HIS A 24 -0.99 18.42 -12.08
CA HIS A 24 -1.37 19.67 -11.40
C HIS A 24 -0.18 20.63 -11.20
N TYR A 25 0.98 20.10 -10.80
CA TYR A 25 2.19 20.90 -10.51
C TYR A 25 3.29 20.78 -11.58
N SER A 26 2.93 20.34 -12.79
CA SER A 26 3.90 20.17 -13.89
C SER A 26 4.64 21.45 -14.27
N ILE A 27 3.94 22.59 -14.23
CA ILE A 27 4.53 23.92 -14.49
C ILE A 27 5.61 24.31 -13.46
N LEU A 28 5.66 23.65 -12.29
CA LEU A 28 6.64 23.89 -11.24
C LEU A 28 7.75 22.83 -11.23
N GLY A 29 7.82 21.96 -12.25
CA GLY A 29 8.86 20.94 -12.40
C GLY A 29 8.56 19.59 -11.75
N TRP A 30 7.31 19.32 -11.36
CA TRP A 30 6.89 17.98 -10.92
C TRP A 30 6.49 17.10 -12.11
N GLU A 31 6.90 15.85 -12.06
CA GLU A 31 6.57 14.82 -13.05
C GLU A 31 5.53 13.86 -12.48
N SER A 32 4.49 13.52 -13.25
CA SER A 32 3.50 12.52 -12.83
C SER A 32 4.10 11.11 -12.85
N LEU A 33 3.80 10.33 -11.83
CA LEU A 33 4.12 8.91 -11.75
C LEU A 33 2.87 8.07 -12.02
N SER A 34 2.96 7.20 -13.03
CA SER A 34 1.87 6.32 -13.44
C SER A 34 1.92 5.00 -12.66
N MET A 35 1.30 4.97 -11.49
CA MET A 35 1.44 3.89 -10.52
C MET A 35 0.38 2.80 -10.71
N PRO A 36 0.72 1.51 -10.50
CA PRO A 36 -0.17 0.38 -10.75
C PRO A 36 -1.17 0.15 -9.61
N THR A 37 -2.11 1.09 -9.43
CA THR A 37 -3.19 0.95 -8.43
C THR A 37 -4.49 1.63 -8.90
N PRO A 38 -5.67 1.02 -8.66
CA PRO A 38 -5.86 -0.27 -7.99
C PRO A 38 -5.55 -1.48 -8.88
N VAL A 39 -5.16 -2.59 -8.24
CA VAL A 39 -5.13 -3.91 -8.86
C VAL A 39 -6.46 -4.59 -8.56
N ILE A 40 -7.21 -4.97 -9.60
CA ILE A 40 -8.52 -5.60 -9.49
C ILE A 40 -8.39 -7.03 -9.96
N MET A 41 -8.78 -7.97 -9.12
CA MET A 41 -8.74 -9.39 -9.45
C MET A 41 -10.11 -10.03 -9.24
N GLU A 42 -10.58 -10.75 -10.24
CA GLU A 42 -11.67 -11.71 -10.08
C GLU A 42 -11.09 -13.05 -9.64
N TRP A 43 -11.30 -13.42 -8.39
CA TRP A 43 -10.69 -14.60 -7.77
C TRP A 43 -11.30 -15.90 -8.31
N LYS A 44 -10.45 -16.84 -8.70
CA LYS A 44 -10.84 -18.16 -9.21
C LYS A 44 -10.74 -19.20 -8.11
N ASN A 45 -11.72 -20.09 -8.01
CA ASN A 45 -11.73 -21.24 -7.09
C ASN A 45 -11.52 -20.86 -5.62
N PHE A 46 -12.55 -20.26 -5.04
CA PHE A 46 -12.58 -19.99 -3.61
C PHE A 46 -12.74 -21.30 -2.85
N ASP A 47 -11.88 -21.53 -1.87
CA ASP A 47 -12.10 -22.56 -0.88
C ASP A 47 -13.03 -21.98 0.19
N PRO A 48 -14.29 -22.44 0.31
CA PRO A 48 -15.23 -21.93 1.29
C PRO A 48 -14.87 -22.31 2.73
N THR A 49 -13.77 -23.05 2.94
CA THR A 49 -13.27 -23.36 4.28
C THR A 49 -12.93 -22.05 4.99
N ILE A 50 -13.85 -21.60 5.86
CA ILE A 50 -13.67 -20.39 6.65
C ILE A 50 -12.46 -20.60 7.55
N SER A 51 -11.36 -19.92 7.23
CA SER A 51 -10.22 -19.84 8.12
C SER A 51 -10.69 -19.21 9.44
N ASN A 52 -10.47 -19.91 10.56
CA ASN A 52 -10.85 -19.42 11.90
C ASN A 52 -9.86 -18.37 12.39
N VAL A 53 -9.72 -17.30 11.61
CA VAL A 53 -8.74 -16.25 11.78
C VAL A 53 -9.38 -15.06 12.49
N LYS A 54 -8.67 -14.54 13.49
CA LYS A 54 -9.11 -13.37 14.24
C LYS A 54 -8.79 -12.09 13.45
N TRP A 55 -9.84 -11.41 13.00
CA TRP A 55 -9.79 -10.04 12.50
C TRP A 55 -10.16 -9.07 13.61
N ARG A 56 -9.43 -7.96 13.71
CA ARG A 56 -9.60 -6.95 14.76
C ARG A 56 -9.78 -5.57 14.13
N SER A 57 -10.47 -4.65 14.79
CA SER A 57 -10.53 -3.27 14.26
C SER A 57 -9.15 -2.63 14.31
N ALA A 58 -8.84 -1.74 13.37
CA ALA A 58 -7.58 -1.01 13.40
C ALA A 58 -7.37 -0.24 14.71
N SER A 59 -8.44 0.34 15.27
CA SER A 59 -8.42 1.01 16.58
C SER A 59 -8.05 0.07 17.74
N GLU A 60 -8.55 -1.16 17.74
CA GLU A 60 -8.22 -2.16 18.75
C GLU A 60 -6.75 -2.55 18.66
N VAL A 61 -6.27 -2.87 17.45
CA VAL A 61 -4.86 -3.25 17.22
C VAL A 61 -3.93 -2.09 17.56
N PHE A 62 -4.28 -0.86 17.19
CA PHE A 62 -3.46 0.31 17.51
C PHE A 62 -3.43 0.60 19.03
N SER A 63 -4.48 0.26 19.78
CA SER A 63 -4.45 0.43 21.24
C SER A 63 -3.63 -0.64 21.99
N SER A 64 -3.45 -1.82 21.40
CA SER A 64 -2.88 -2.99 22.10
C SER A 64 -1.57 -3.54 21.51
N ASP A 65 -1.34 -3.36 20.21
CA ASP A 65 -0.21 -3.93 19.45
C ASP A 65 0.47 -2.90 18.54
N ARG A 66 0.42 -1.61 18.89
CA ARG A 66 1.03 -0.52 18.11
C ARG A 66 2.51 -0.74 17.83
N GLU A 67 3.27 -1.13 18.85
CA GLU A 67 4.72 -1.36 18.73
C GLU A 67 5.03 -2.53 17.81
N LEU A 68 4.27 -3.63 17.95
CA LEU A 68 4.37 -4.78 17.06
C LEU A 68 4.03 -4.40 15.60
N LEU A 69 2.95 -3.64 15.37
CA LEU A 69 2.60 -3.18 14.02
C LEU A 69 3.71 -2.34 13.40
N LEU A 70 4.30 -1.43 14.17
CA LEU A 70 5.41 -0.61 13.71
C LEU A 70 6.62 -1.48 13.38
N GLU A 71 6.99 -2.42 14.25
CA GLU A 71 8.08 -3.37 14.05
C GLU A 71 7.89 -4.20 12.78
N LEU A 72 6.68 -4.75 12.58
CA LEU A 72 6.34 -5.52 11.38
C LEU A 72 6.38 -4.66 10.11
N HIS A 73 5.97 -3.39 10.21
CA HIS A 73 6.03 -2.47 9.08
C HIS A 73 7.48 -2.14 8.69
N THR A 74 8.33 -1.87 9.68
CA THR A 74 9.73 -1.50 9.45
C THR A 74 10.60 -2.69 9.04
N SER A 75 10.31 -3.88 9.55
CA SER A 75 11.12 -5.09 9.29
C SER A 75 10.78 -5.75 7.95
N ASN A 76 9.62 -5.44 7.37
CA ASN A 76 9.13 -6.03 6.12
C ASN A 76 8.86 -4.96 5.04
N PRO A 77 9.85 -4.09 4.72
CA PRO A 77 9.63 -2.98 3.81
C PRO A 77 9.33 -3.47 2.39
N ARG A 78 8.72 -2.60 1.57
CA ARG A 78 8.79 -2.78 0.11
C ARG A 78 10.23 -2.53 -0.38
N GLU A 79 10.55 -2.94 -1.60
CA GLU A 79 11.89 -2.79 -2.19
C GLU A 79 12.43 -1.36 -2.07
N TYR A 80 11.54 -0.37 -2.27
CA TYR A 80 11.88 1.02 -2.06
C TYR A 80 11.02 1.66 -0.96
N GLN A 81 11.68 2.09 0.11
CA GLN A 81 11.08 2.83 1.22
C GLN A 81 12.06 3.89 1.70
N PHE A 82 11.59 5.11 1.95
CA PHE A 82 12.44 6.15 2.52
C PHE A 82 12.65 5.89 4.02
N ASP A 83 13.91 5.91 4.47
CA ASP A 83 14.35 5.61 5.85
C ASP A 83 13.89 6.62 6.91
N ARG A 84 13.22 7.72 6.53
CA ARG A 84 13.10 8.93 7.37
C ARG A 84 11.70 9.23 7.90
N SER A 85 10.91 8.22 8.23
CA SER A 85 9.62 8.47 8.89
C SER A 85 9.72 8.20 10.39
N PRO A 86 9.66 9.24 11.25
CA PRO A 86 9.47 9.07 12.68
C PRO A 86 8.27 8.16 12.98
N SER A 87 8.27 7.47 14.13
CA SER A 87 7.15 6.61 14.55
C SER A 87 5.80 7.34 14.60
N THR A 88 5.80 8.65 14.83
CA THR A 88 4.60 9.51 14.76
C THR A 88 4.01 9.62 13.35
N MET A 89 4.82 9.47 12.30
CA MET A 89 4.33 9.46 10.92
C MET A 89 3.61 8.16 10.57
N PHE A 90 3.94 7.06 11.26
CA PHE A 90 3.25 5.79 11.10
C PHE A 90 1.80 5.89 11.57
N GLU A 91 1.56 6.63 12.66
CA GLU A 91 0.21 6.87 13.18
C GLU A 91 -0.63 7.67 12.18
N HIS A 92 -0.08 8.78 11.68
CA HIS A 92 -0.73 9.60 10.66
C HIS A 92 -0.98 8.84 9.36
N TRP A 93 -0.04 7.97 8.94
CA TRP A 93 -0.22 7.08 7.79
C TRP A 93 -1.39 6.14 7.99
N ILE A 94 -1.43 5.45 9.13
CA ILE A 94 -2.52 4.53 9.46
C ILE A 94 -3.85 5.26 9.44
N ASP A 95 -3.95 6.41 10.12
CA ASP A 95 -5.17 7.22 10.17
C ASP A 95 -5.69 7.56 8.77
N TRP A 96 -4.81 8.05 7.91
CA TRP A 96 -5.17 8.51 6.58
C TRP A 96 -5.41 7.36 5.59
N GLN A 97 -4.48 6.41 5.51
CA GLN A 97 -4.49 5.33 4.52
C GLN A 97 -5.53 4.26 4.86
N TRP A 98 -5.61 3.87 6.14
CA TRP A 98 -6.53 2.82 6.54
C TRP A 98 -7.93 3.36 6.79
N GLN A 99 -8.07 4.66 7.07
CA GLN A 99 -9.28 5.26 7.64
C GLN A 99 -9.67 4.48 8.91
N GLN A 100 -8.87 4.57 9.98
CA GLN A 100 -8.89 3.63 11.13
C GLN A 100 -10.27 3.13 11.58
N ASN A 101 -11.29 3.99 11.61
CA ASN A 101 -12.65 3.64 12.02
C ASN A 101 -13.35 2.62 11.09
N ASN A 102 -12.83 2.45 9.88
CA ASN A 102 -13.38 1.61 8.83
C ASN A 102 -12.43 0.46 8.42
N ALA A 103 -11.32 0.27 9.13
CA ALA A 103 -10.35 -0.77 8.83
C ALA A 103 -10.40 -1.93 9.81
N ILE A 104 -10.15 -3.12 9.28
CA ILE A 104 -9.82 -4.31 10.07
C ILE A 104 -8.43 -4.81 9.69
N VAL A 105 -7.74 -5.35 10.69
CA VAL A 105 -6.38 -5.81 10.59
C VAL A 105 -6.33 -7.26 11.03
N HIS A 106 -5.55 -8.06 10.32
CA HIS A 106 -5.09 -9.35 10.77
C HIS A 106 -3.58 -9.34 10.89
N ILE A 107 -3.06 -9.73 12.06
CA ILE A 107 -1.64 -9.98 12.31
C ILE A 107 -1.44 -11.49 12.34
N CYS A 108 -0.55 -11.99 11.50
CA CYS A 108 -0.11 -13.39 11.51
C CYS A 108 1.04 -13.51 12.53
N HIS A 109 0.79 -14.14 13.67
CA HIS A 109 1.76 -14.28 14.78
C HIS A 109 2.67 -15.53 14.66
N GLU A 110 2.84 -16.07 13.46
CA GLU A 110 3.76 -17.20 13.23
C GLU A 110 5.22 -16.73 13.26
N VAL A 111 6.18 -17.67 13.13
CA VAL A 111 7.64 -17.39 13.19
C VAL A 111 8.05 -16.27 12.23
N GLU A 112 7.35 -16.15 11.12
CA GLU A 112 7.53 -15.11 10.11
C GLU A 112 6.30 -14.20 10.11
N ALA A 113 6.27 -13.28 11.07
CA ALA A 113 5.11 -12.45 11.31
C ALA A 113 4.92 -11.36 10.24
N GLY A 114 3.66 -11.08 9.94
CA GLY A 114 3.25 -10.08 8.97
C GLY A 114 1.81 -9.66 9.22
N TYR A 115 1.32 -8.65 8.49
CA TYR A 115 -0.06 -8.18 8.65
C TYR A 115 -0.71 -7.82 7.32
N VAL A 116 -2.04 -7.82 7.32
CA VAL A 116 -2.87 -7.36 6.22
C VAL A 116 -4.03 -6.52 6.74
N VAL A 117 -4.35 -5.47 6.00
CA VAL A 117 -5.39 -4.50 6.33
C VAL A 117 -6.43 -4.52 5.22
N ILE A 118 -7.69 -4.64 5.62
CA ILE A 118 -8.84 -4.41 4.75
C ILE A 118 -9.52 -3.13 5.23
N SER A 119 -9.63 -2.15 4.34
CA SER A 119 -10.34 -0.91 4.59
C SER A 119 -11.71 -0.91 3.89
N LYS A 120 -12.72 -0.35 4.56
CA LYS A 120 -14.03 -0.02 3.99
C LYS A 120 -14.07 1.48 3.67
N PRO A 121 -13.94 1.92 2.41
CA PRO A 121 -14.17 3.31 2.07
C PRO A 121 -15.68 3.52 1.93
N ASP A 122 -16.43 3.47 3.04
CA ASP A 122 -17.84 3.90 3.14
C ASP A 122 -18.89 3.27 2.17
N ASN A 123 -18.48 2.36 1.26
CA ASN A 123 -19.32 1.71 0.26
C ASN A 123 -19.21 0.19 0.41
N VAL A 124 -20.35 -0.47 0.66
CA VAL A 124 -20.47 -1.94 0.74
C VAL A 124 -19.95 -2.66 -0.51
N ASN A 125 -19.89 -1.95 -1.65
CA ASN A 125 -19.44 -2.49 -2.92
C ASN A 125 -17.91 -2.39 -3.13
N ASP A 126 -17.19 -1.59 -2.33
CA ASP A 126 -15.79 -1.25 -2.60
C ASP A 126 -14.85 -1.61 -1.44
N VAL A 127 -14.91 -2.85 -0.95
CA VAL A 127 -13.94 -3.35 0.04
C VAL A 127 -12.58 -3.60 -0.64
N TYR A 128 -11.49 -3.06 -0.11
CA TYR A 128 -10.15 -3.20 -0.67
C TYR A 128 -9.10 -3.57 0.38
N VAL A 129 -8.11 -4.36 -0.04
CA VAL A 129 -6.89 -4.60 0.73
C VAL A 129 -6.03 -3.34 0.60
N SER A 130 -5.94 -2.57 1.68
CA SER A 130 -5.33 -1.23 1.70
C SER A 130 -3.83 -1.28 1.96
N GLU A 131 -3.37 -2.28 2.71
CA GLU A 131 -1.96 -2.51 3.00
C GLU A 131 -1.71 -3.96 3.43
N TRP A 132 -0.49 -4.45 3.18
CA TRP A 132 0.06 -5.64 3.81
C TRP A 132 1.58 -5.50 3.92
N ARG A 133 2.13 -6.25 4.87
CA ARG A 133 3.57 -6.39 5.11
C ARG A 133 3.86 -7.85 5.40
N ALA A 134 4.70 -8.44 4.57
CA ALA A 134 5.12 -9.83 4.69
C ALA A 134 6.65 -9.93 4.63
N PRO A 135 7.27 -10.87 5.36
CA PRO A 135 8.72 -11.13 5.30
C PRO A 135 9.14 -11.95 4.07
N ASN A 136 8.21 -12.66 3.45
CA ASN A 136 8.47 -13.51 2.28
C ASN A 136 7.20 -13.81 1.48
N ILE A 137 7.38 -14.52 0.37
CA ILE A 137 6.30 -14.87 -0.56
C ILE A 137 5.22 -15.78 0.04
N ASP A 138 5.56 -16.69 0.95
CA ASP A 138 4.59 -17.63 1.51
C ASP A 138 3.66 -16.96 2.52
N VAL A 139 4.21 -16.07 3.35
CA VAL A 139 3.42 -15.22 4.25
C VAL A 139 2.56 -14.23 3.46
N GLU A 140 3.11 -13.60 2.42
CA GLU A 140 2.33 -12.73 1.53
C GLU A 140 1.14 -13.48 0.92
N ARG A 141 1.39 -14.67 0.38
CA ARG A 141 0.32 -15.50 -0.21
C ARG A 141 -0.76 -15.80 0.82
N LYS A 142 -0.38 -16.20 2.02
CA LYS A 142 -1.32 -16.49 3.10
C LYS A 142 -2.16 -15.27 3.46
N LEU A 143 -1.52 -14.12 3.71
CA LEU A 143 -2.20 -12.87 4.08
C LEU A 143 -3.21 -12.42 3.02
N LEU A 144 -2.83 -12.46 1.73
CA LEU A 144 -3.71 -12.03 0.65
C LEU A 144 -4.88 -13.00 0.42
N LYS A 145 -4.69 -14.31 0.62
CA LYS A 145 -5.79 -15.29 0.63
C LYS A 145 -6.77 -15.03 1.77
N LEU A 146 -6.26 -14.87 2.99
CA LEU A 146 -7.10 -14.54 4.16
C LEU A 146 -7.91 -13.27 3.92
N ALA A 147 -7.28 -12.24 3.35
CA ALA A 147 -7.97 -10.99 3.08
C ALA A 147 -9.10 -11.15 2.05
N ALA A 148 -8.85 -11.90 0.97
CA ALA A 148 -9.86 -12.22 -0.02
C ALA A 148 -11.04 -13.01 0.56
N GLU A 149 -10.75 -13.97 1.44
CA GLU A 149 -11.76 -14.73 2.18
C GLU A 149 -12.67 -13.84 3.02
N GLU A 150 -12.07 -12.93 3.78
CA GLU A 150 -12.81 -12.01 4.65
C GLU A 150 -13.64 -11.00 3.83
N ILE A 151 -13.11 -10.49 2.72
CA ILE A 151 -13.85 -9.60 1.80
C ILE A 151 -15.10 -10.31 1.28
N ARG A 152 -14.93 -11.53 0.75
CA ARG A 152 -16.04 -12.32 0.21
C ARG A 152 -17.08 -12.66 1.28
N ARG A 153 -16.63 -13.02 2.50
CA ARG A 153 -17.52 -13.31 3.63
C ARG A 153 -18.41 -12.11 3.96
N ARG A 154 -17.83 -10.90 4.00
CA ARG A 154 -18.56 -9.64 4.27
C ARG A 154 -19.55 -9.27 3.19
N GLN A 155 -19.29 -9.66 1.95
CA GLN A 155 -20.17 -9.41 0.80
C GLN A 155 -21.12 -10.59 0.54
N HIS A 156 -21.35 -11.43 1.55
CA HIS A 156 -22.28 -12.57 1.50
C HIS A 156 -22.05 -13.48 0.29
N GLN A 157 -20.79 -13.67 -0.10
CA GLN A 157 -20.39 -14.50 -1.25
C GLN A 157 -20.91 -14.01 -2.62
N GLN A 158 -21.40 -12.78 -2.70
CA GLN A 158 -22.00 -12.22 -3.93
C GLN A 158 -20.96 -11.77 -4.96
N THR A 159 -19.69 -11.62 -4.57
CA THR A 159 -18.62 -11.18 -5.46
C THR A 159 -17.36 -12.01 -5.28
N ASN A 160 -16.68 -12.23 -6.41
CA ASN A 160 -15.34 -12.80 -6.48
C ASN A 160 -14.28 -11.71 -6.68
N VAL A 161 -14.68 -10.44 -6.76
CA VAL A 161 -13.77 -9.33 -7.06
C VAL A 161 -13.10 -8.84 -5.79
N VAL A 162 -11.77 -8.91 -5.77
CA VAL A 162 -10.91 -8.35 -4.73
C VAL A 162 -10.08 -7.22 -5.33
N ARG A 163 -9.99 -6.10 -4.61
CA ARG A 163 -9.17 -4.95 -5.01
C ARG A 163 -8.00 -4.78 -4.04
N PHE A 164 -6.82 -4.51 -4.57
CA PHE A 164 -5.61 -4.21 -3.82
C PHE A 164 -5.13 -2.80 -4.13
N HIS A 165 -4.69 -2.07 -3.10
CA HIS A 165 -4.09 -0.75 -3.23
C HIS A 165 -2.59 -0.82 -3.63
N GLY A 166 -2.23 -1.77 -4.49
CA GLY A 166 -0.87 -1.96 -5.01
C GLY A 166 -0.64 -3.37 -5.54
N LEU A 167 0.54 -3.60 -6.11
CA LEU A 167 1.01 -4.93 -6.49
C LEU A 167 1.57 -5.69 -5.27
N PRO A 168 1.53 -7.04 -5.27
CA PRO A 168 2.26 -7.86 -4.29
C PRO A 168 3.73 -7.44 -4.14
N GLN A 169 4.27 -7.56 -2.92
CA GLN A 169 5.67 -7.32 -2.56
C GLN A 169 6.61 -8.37 -3.19
N TYR A 170 6.18 -9.63 -3.26
CA TYR A 170 7.01 -10.74 -3.76
C TYR A 170 6.37 -11.48 -4.93
N MET A 171 5.04 -11.65 -4.93
CA MET A 171 4.39 -12.34 -6.04
C MET A 171 4.43 -11.53 -7.32
N SER A 172 4.77 -12.21 -8.41
CA SER A 172 4.67 -11.64 -9.75
C SER A 172 3.22 -11.43 -10.19
N VAL A 173 3.01 -10.54 -11.16
CA VAL A 173 1.70 -10.36 -11.82
C VAL A 173 1.19 -11.67 -12.43
N ASP A 174 2.09 -12.50 -12.97
CA ASP A 174 1.70 -13.78 -13.57
C ASP A 174 1.29 -14.81 -12.53
N GLU A 175 1.87 -14.79 -11.33
CA GLU A 175 1.36 -15.59 -10.21
C GLU A 175 -0.01 -15.11 -9.74
N LEU A 176 -0.23 -13.79 -9.67
CA LEU A 176 -1.54 -13.23 -9.34
C LEU A 176 -2.59 -13.66 -10.38
N LYS A 177 -2.24 -13.68 -11.67
CA LYS A 177 -3.13 -14.21 -12.74
C LYS A 177 -3.44 -15.70 -12.59
N ARG A 178 -2.61 -16.49 -11.90
CA ARG A 178 -2.95 -17.90 -11.61
C ARG A 178 -4.01 -18.03 -10.52
N TRP A 179 -4.21 -16.99 -9.70
CA TRP A 179 -5.19 -16.98 -8.62
C TRP A 179 -6.56 -16.49 -9.06
N GLY A 180 -6.62 -15.68 -10.11
CA GLY A 180 -7.85 -15.11 -10.64
C GLY A 180 -8.21 -15.61 -12.04
N ASP A 181 -9.47 -15.44 -12.42
CA ASP A 181 -9.93 -15.59 -13.80
C ASP A 181 -9.59 -14.34 -14.62
N ALA A 182 -9.56 -13.17 -13.98
CA ALA A 182 -9.15 -11.91 -14.57
C ALA A 182 -8.34 -11.06 -13.58
N VAL A 183 -7.23 -10.50 -14.04
CA VAL A 183 -6.43 -9.51 -13.31
C VAL A 183 -6.33 -8.25 -14.16
N GLN A 184 -6.82 -7.14 -13.64
CA GLN A 184 -6.73 -5.82 -14.23
C GLN A 184 -5.85 -4.93 -13.36
N ILE A 185 -4.78 -4.40 -13.93
CA ILE A 185 -3.92 -3.43 -13.27
C ILE A 185 -4.26 -2.06 -13.83
N GLN A 186 -4.96 -1.25 -13.05
CA GLN A 186 -5.20 0.14 -13.44
C GLN A 186 -3.94 0.97 -13.13
N ARG A 187 -3.76 2.05 -13.89
CA ARG A 187 -2.72 3.04 -13.61
C ARG A 187 -3.34 4.36 -13.23
N ASN A 188 -2.80 5.00 -12.20
CA ASN A 188 -3.20 6.35 -11.82
C ASN A 188 -1.99 7.28 -11.79
N GLU A 189 -2.22 8.53 -12.17
CA GLU A 189 -1.20 9.59 -12.23
C GLU A 189 -1.40 10.60 -11.08
N ARG A 190 -1.86 10.13 -9.92
CA ARG A 190 -2.18 11.00 -8.77
C ARG A 190 -0.96 11.32 -7.91
N THR A 191 0.15 10.65 -8.15
CA THR A 191 1.43 10.90 -7.48
C THR A 191 2.33 11.67 -8.42
N MET A 192 3.04 12.66 -7.91
CA MET A 192 4.04 13.39 -8.66
C MET A 192 5.37 13.42 -7.90
N ILE A 193 6.47 13.50 -8.62
CA ILE A 193 7.84 13.54 -8.09
C ILE A 193 8.60 14.70 -8.70
N ARG A 194 9.48 15.32 -7.92
CA ARG A 194 10.41 16.33 -8.38
C ARG A 194 11.81 16.00 -7.88
N ASN A 195 12.75 15.96 -8.81
CA ASN A 195 14.16 15.93 -8.48
C ASN A 195 14.62 17.32 -8.02
N ILE A 196 15.29 17.40 -6.87
CA ILE A 196 15.89 18.65 -6.39
C ILE A 196 17.38 18.65 -6.70
N ARG A 197 18.08 17.57 -6.33
CA ARG A 197 19.54 17.49 -6.51
C ARG A 197 20.11 16.08 -6.63
N LEU A 198 19.27 15.05 -6.78
CA LEU A 198 19.76 13.69 -6.99
C LEU A 198 20.36 13.54 -8.39
N PRO A 199 21.39 12.69 -8.56
CA PRO A 199 21.84 12.27 -9.87
C PRO A 199 20.69 11.68 -10.69
N THR A 200 20.71 11.89 -12.01
CA THR A 200 19.68 11.39 -12.94
C THR A 200 19.45 9.88 -12.78
N GLU A 201 20.51 9.09 -12.66
CA GLU A 201 20.38 7.64 -12.49
C GLU A 201 19.63 7.27 -11.19
N THR A 202 19.89 7.99 -10.10
CA THR A 202 19.23 7.76 -8.81
C THR A 202 17.75 8.10 -8.90
N ILE A 203 17.38 9.26 -9.46
CA ILE A 203 15.96 9.62 -9.57
C ILE A 203 15.20 8.67 -10.51
N GLU A 204 15.81 8.23 -11.61
CA GLU A 204 15.16 7.28 -12.51
C GLU A 204 14.93 5.91 -11.86
N LYS A 205 15.86 5.45 -10.99
CA LYS A 205 15.64 4.25 -10.16
C LYS A 205 14.44 4.41 -9.23
N ILE A 206 14.33 5.56 -8.57
CA ILE A 206 13.18 5.88 -7.69
C ILE A 206 11.88 5.88 -8.49
N LYS A 207 11.82 6.62 -9.60
CA LYS A 207 10.65 6.68 -10.49
C LYS A 207 10.24 5.29 -10.97
N THR A 208 11.21 4.46 -11.35
CA THR A 208 10.97 3.08 -11.79
C THR A 208 10.30 2.25 -10.70
N ALA A 209 10.83 2.28 -9.47
CA ALA A 209 10.22 1.59 -8.33
C ALA A 209 8.76 2.04 -8.07
N TYR A 210 8.44 3.33 -8.26
CA TYR A 210 7.06 3.83 -8.19
C TYR A 210 6.16 3.29 -9.31
N ILE A 211 6.66 3.28 -10.55
CA ILE A 211 5.91 2.84 -11.74
C ILE A 211 5.70 1.31 -11.73
N GLU A 212 6.64 0.57 -11.14
CA GLU A 212 6.59 -0.88 -10.97
C GLU A 212 5.83 -1.31 -9.71
N GLY A 213 5.50 -0.38 -8.82
CA GLY A 213 4.76 -0.66 -7.58
C GLY A 213 5.61 -1.31 -6.48
N SER A 214 6.92 -1.28 -6.60
CA SER A 214 7.87 -1.79 -5.60
C SER A 214 8.26 -0.73 -4.55
N ALA A 215 7.72 0.49 -4.65
CA ALA A 215 7.85 1.54 -3.63
C ALA A 215 6.65 1.59 -2.65
N ALA A 216 6.91 1.95 -1.39
CA ALA A 216 5.87 2.29 -0.40
C ALA A 216 5.61 3.80 -0.34
N PHE A 217 4.41 4.18 0.13
CA PHE A 217 4.02 5.58 0.34
C PHE A 217 3.98 5.89 1.84
N TRP A 218 4.67 6.93 2.27
CA TRP A 218 4.39 7.60 3.53
C TRP A 218 3.72 8.95 3.27
N PRO A 219 2.80 9.43 4.12
CA PRO A 219 2.34 10.81 4.06
C PRO A 219 3.47 11.80 4.21
N ALA A 220 4.55 11.42 4.91
CA ALA A 220 5.77 12.21 5.08
C ALA A 220 6.60 12.32 3.79
N ASP A 221 6.49 11.34 2.90
CA ASP A 221 7.11 11.42 1.57
C ASP A 221 6.40 12.48 0.73
N PHE A 222 5.15 12.82 1.10
CA PHE A 222 4.38 13.88 0.50
C PHE A 222 4.69 15.24 1.15
N PHE A 223 5.26 16.14 0.35
CA PHE A 223 5.41 17.56 0.67
C PHE A 223 4.16 18.36 0.26
#